data_AF-A0A4R2NU86-F1
#
_entry.id   AF-A0A4R2NU86-F1
#
_cell.length_a   1.000
_cell.length_b   1.000
_cell.length_c   1.000
_cell.angle_alpha   90.00
_cell.angle_beta   90.00
_cell.angle_gamma   90.00
#
_symmetry.space_group_name_H-M   'P 1'
#
loop_
_entity.id
_entity.type
_entity.pdbx_description
1 polymer ?
#
loop_
_entity_poly.entity_id
_entity_poly.type
_entity_poly.pdbx_seq_one_letter_code
_entity_poly.pdbx_strand_id
1 'polypeptide(L)'
;MNKWILRRDISRFVGKRIKGIVITESGILAAAHLAGAGNVKKFLRSYGKFQFRDSYGTSIESYLKKFAGYDVSHIKADKKATV
;
A
#
# COMPACT_ATOMS: atom_id res chain seq x y z
N MET A 1 12.33 4.06 -3.00
CA MET A 1 11.67 4.10 -4.33
C MET A 1 10.13 4.22 -4.29
N ASN A 2 9.40 3.30 -3.66
CA ASN A 2 7.94 3.18 -3.82
C ASN A 2 7.11 4.38 -3.35
N LYS A 3 7.57 5.11 -2.32
CA LYS A 3 6.87 6.26 -1.75
C LYS A 3 6.67 7.39 -2.77
N TRP A 4 7.62 7.60 -3.68
CA TRP A 4 7.48 8.59 -4.75
C TRP A 4 6.44 8.16 -5.79
N ILE A 5 6.52 6.90 -6.24
CA ILE A 5 5.61 6.32 -7.26
C ILE A 5 4.16 6.35 -6.79
N LEU A 6 3.94 6.10 -5.50
CA LEU A 6 2.61 6.01 -4.89
C LEU A 6 2.14 7.30 -4.24
N ARG A 7 2.92 8.38 -4.21
CA ARG A 7 2.60 9.62 -3.47
C ARG A 7 1.19 10.16 -3.77
N ARG A 8 0.77 10.13 -5.04
CA ARG A 8 -0.57 10.58 -5.45
C ARG A 8 -1.67 9.65 -4.95
N ASP A 9 -1.45 8.34 -5.03
CA ASP A 9 -2.41 7.34 -4.60
C ASP A 9 -2.48 7.29 -3.05
N ILE A 10 -1.35 7.45 -2.34
CA ILE A 10 -1.29 7.62 -0.88
C ILE A 10 -2.17 8.80 -0.47
N SER A 11 -1.92 10.00 -1.01
CA SER A 11 -2.73 11.19 -0.66
C SER A 11 -4.23 11.03 -0.98
N ARG A 12 -4.58 10.25 -2.01
CA ARG A 12 -5.97 10.07 -2.44
C ARG A 12 -6.74 9.02 -1.63
N PHE A 13 -6.04 8.03 -1.08
CA PHE A 13 -6.66 6.86 -0.47
C PHE A 13 -6.41 6.74 1.03
N VAL A 14 -5.37 7.36 1.59
CA VAL A 14 -5.16 7.37 3.04
C VAL A 14 -6.41 7.94 3.74
N GLY A 15 -6.85 7.25 4.79
CA GLY A 15 -8.08 7.56 5.54
C GLY A 15 -9.36 6.97 4.94
N LYS A 16 -9.34 6.47 3.69
CA LYS A 16 -10.50 5.79 3.10
C LYS A 16 -10.64 4.37 3.59
N ARG A 17 -11.87 3.84 3.52
CA ARG A 17 -12.14 2.42 3.71
C ARG A 17 -12.31 1.72 2.37
N ILE A 18 -11.52 0.68 2.12
CA ILE A 18 -11.67 -0.21 0.97
C ILE A 18 -11.87 -1.63 1.52
N LYS A 19 -12.98 -2.28 1.15
CA LYS A 19 -13.34 -3.64 1.62
C LYS A 19 -13.26 -3.80 3.14
N GLY A 20 -13.70 -2.77 3.87
CA GLY A 20 -13.69 -2.74 5.34
C GLY A 20 -12.34 -2.40 5.98
N ILE A 21 -11.27 -2.20 5.20
CA ILE A 21 -9.93 -1.90 5.70
C ILE A 21 -9.68 -0.39 5.59
N VAL A 22 -9.23 0.24 6.68
CA VAL A 22 -8.76 1.62 6.66
C VAL A 22 -7.41 1.65 5.97
N ILE A 23 -7.32 2.41 4.88
CA ILE A 23 -6.10 2.56 4.12
C ILE A 23 -5.21 3.56 4.84
N THR A 24 -4.01 3.12 5.21
CA THR A 24 -2.97 3.95 5.83
C THR A 24 -1.75 4.05 4.93
N GLU A 25 -0.93 5.07 5.15
CA GLU A 25 0.31 5.23 4.42
C GLU A 25 1.25 4.03 4.67
N SER A 26 1.35 3.60 5.93
CA SER A 26 2.11 2.41 6.33
C SER A 26 1.65 1.16 5.61
N GLY A 27 0.34 0.92 5.56
CA GLY A 27 -0.25 -0.20 4.85
C GLY A 27 0.08 -0.16 3.36
N ILE A 28 -0.06 0.99 2.70
CA ILE A 28 0.25 1.14 1.27
C ILE A 28 1.73 0.86 1.00
N LEU A 29 2.62 1.41 1.82
CA LEU A 29 4.07 1.24 1.65
C LEU A 29 4.49 -0.22 1.86
N ALA A 30 4.00 -0.87 2.92
CA ALA A 30 4.29 -2.27 3.20
C ALA A 30 3.71 -3.21 2.13
N ALA A 31 2.45 -2.99 1.73
CA ALA A 31 1.84 -3.73 0.63
C ALA A 31 2.62 -3.52 -0.69
N ALA A 32 3.14 -2.33 -0.95
CA ALA A 32 3.91 -2.05 -2.15
C ALA A 32 5.29 -2.72 -2.13
N HIS A 33 5.87 -2.90 -0.95
CA HIS A 33 7.10 -3.66 -0.76
C HIS A 33 6.88 -5.15 -1.08
N LEU A 34 5.78 -5.73 -0.58
CA LEU A 34 5.53 -7.18 -0.69
C LEU A 34 4.84 -7.59 -1.99
N ALA A 35 3.80 -6.86 -2.41
CA ALA A 35 3.01 -7.15 -3.61
C ALA A 35 3.44 -6.34 -4.83
N GLY A 36 4.36 -5.38 -4.68
CA GLY A 36 4.78 -4.46 -5.73
C GLY A 36 3.87 -3.24 -5.87
N ALA A 37 4.48 -2.06 -6.06
CA ALA A 37 3.77 -0.78 -6.15
C ALA A 37 2.71 -0.73 -7.27
N GLY A 38 2.97 -1.38 -8.41
CA GLY A 38 2.02 -1.46 -9.52
C GLY A 38 0.73 -2.18 -9.17
N ASN A 39 0.83 -3.28 -8.42
CA ASN A 39 -0.33 -4.07 -7.99
C ASN A 39 -1.13 -3.33 -6.91
N VAL A 40 -0.45 -2.66 -5.97
CA VAL A 40 -1.11 -1.81 -4.99
C VAL A 40 -1.84 -0.65 -5.65
N LYS A 41 -1.24 -0.01 -6.66
CA LYS A 41 -1.92 1.03 -7.44
C LYS A 41 -3.19 0.52 -8.11
N LYS A 42 -3.15 -0.66 -8.75
CA LYS A 42 -4.34 -1.29 -9.36
C LYS A 42 -5.40 -1.61 -8.30
N PHE A 43 -4.99 -2.14 -7.15
CA PHE A 43 -5.88 -2.41 -6.02
C PHE A 43 -6.59 -1.14 -5.53
N LEU A 44 -5.84 -0.07 -5.24
CA LEU A 44 -6.39 1.19 -4.74
C LEU A 44 -7.36 1.82 -5.76
N ARG A 45 -6.96 1.92 -7.03
CA ARG A 45 -7.76 2.55 -8.08
C ARG A 45 -9.01 1.76 -8.45
N SER A 46 -8.99 0.45 -8.27
CA SER A 46 -10.14 -0.42 -8.48
C SER A 46 -11.04 -0.55 -7.24
N TYR A 47 -10.75 0.20 -6.16
CA TYR A 47 -11.44 0.09 -4.88
C TYR A 47 -11.51 -1.36 -4.37
N GLY A 48 -10.43 -2.11 -4.54
CA GLY A 48 -10.29 -3.49 -4.08
C GLY A 48 -10.92 -4.57 -4.97
N LYS A 49 -11.44 -4.20 -6.16
CA LYS A 49 -11.89 -5.19 -7.17
C LYS A 49 -10.72 -5.98 -7.75
N PHE A 50 -9.55 -5.37 -7.90
CA PHE A 50 -8.35 -6.07 -8.33
C PHE A 50 -7.85 -7.01 -7.23
N GLN A 51 -7.80 -8.31 -7.54
CA GLN A 51 -7.31 -9.35 -6.64
C GLN A 51 -5.87 -9.69 -7.03
N PHE A 52 -4.93 -9.49 -6.12
CA PHE A 52 -3.56 -9.98 -6.25
C PHE A 52 -3.24 -10.85 -5.04
N ARG A 53 -2.58 -11.97 -5.31
CA ARG A 53 -2.04 -12.89 -4.31
C ARG A 53 -0.59 -13.17 -4.67
N ASP A 54 0.29 -13.10 -3.68
CA ASP A 54 1.67 -13.55 -3.79
C ASP A 54 1.73 -15.10 -3.76
N SER A 55 2.90 -15.68 -3.99
CA SER A 55 3.17 -17.14 -3.97
C SER A 55 2.78 -17.81 -2.64
N TYR A 56 2.73 -17.08 -1.52
CA TYR A 56 2.24 -17.59 -0.24
C TYR A 56 0.71 -17.46 -0.06
N GLY A 57 -0.01 -17.02 -1.10
CA GLY A 57 -1.47 -16.84 -1.07
C GLY A 57 -1.94 -15.58 -0.33
N THR A 58 -1.02 -14.72 0.12
CA THR A 58 -1.35 -13.49 0.85
C THR A 58 -1.80 -12.39 -0.10
N SER A 59 -2.93 -11.75 0.19
CA SER A 59 -3.49 -10.67 -0.64
C SER A 59 -3.03 -9.29 -0.20
N ILE A 60 -3.17 -8.30 -1.10
CA ILE A 60 -2.93 -6.88 -0.80
C ILE A 60 -3.78 -6.42 0.39
N GLU A 61 -5.02 -6.89 0.48
CA GLU A 61 -5.93 -6.61 1.60
C GLU A 61 -5.33 -7.05 2.94
N SER A 62 -4.77 -8.27 2.97
CA SER A 62 -4.12 -8.80 4.17
C SER A 62 -2.92 -7.94 4.58
N TYR A 63 -2.10 -7.51 3.63
CA TYR A 63 -0.97 -6.61 3.91
C TYR A 63 -1.44 -5.24 4.41
N LEU A 64 -2.42 -4.63 3.75
CA LEU A 64 -2.99 -3.35 4.17
C LEU A 64 -3.54 -3.43 5.60
N LYS A 65 -4.28 -4.50 5.93
CA LYS A 65 -4.84 -4.71 7.27
C LYS A 65 -3.74 -4.97 8.31
N LYS A 66 -2.78 -5.85 8.01
CA LYS A 66 -1.71 -6.25 8.93
C LYS A 66 -0.79 -5.09 9.29
N PHE A 67 -0.51 -4.21 8.33
CA PHE A 67 0.37 -3.06 8.52
C PHE A 67 -0.38 -1.74 8.74
N ALA A 68 -1.72 -1.76 8.87
CA ALA A 68 -2.52 -0.57 9.11
C ALA A 68 -2.14 0.15 10.41
N GLY A 69 -1.80 -0.61 11.46
CA GLY A 69 -1.41 -0.08 12.77
C GLY A 69 0.08 0.24 12.93
N TYR A 70 0.89 0.07 11.88
CA TYR A 70 2.32 0.40 11.97
C TYR A 70 2.52 1.90 11.84
N ASP A 71 3.20 2.50 12.80
CA ASP A 71 3.57 3.91 12.75
C ASP A 71 4.77 4.10 11.81
N VAL A 72 4.54 4.83 10.71
CA VAL A 72 5.56 5.17 9.71
C VAL A 72 5.88 6.66 9.68
N SER A 73 5.45 7.41 10.69
CA SER A 73 5.75 8.85 10.83
C SER A 73 7.25 9.14 10.76
N HIS A 74 8.10 8.21 11.19
CA HIS A 74 9.55 8.30 11.13
C HIS A 74 10.17 7.96 9.75
N ILE A 75 9.40 7.41 8.80
CA ILE A 75 9.91 7.02 7.47
C ILE A 75 9.89 8.24 6.53
N LYS A 76 11.03 8.95 6.44
CA LYS A 76 11.23 10.05 5.49
C LYS A 76 11.04 9.59 4.05
N ALA A 77 10.34 10.41 3.26
CA ALA A 77 10.14 10.17 1.83
C ALA A 77 11.42 10.46 1.06
N ASP A 78 12.31 9.47 0.96
CA ASP A 78 13.58 9.68 0.26
C ASP A 78 13.43 9.49 -1.26
N LYS A 79 13.75 10.56 -2.00
CA LYS A 79 13.68 10.64 -3.47
C LYS A 79 14.82 9.85 -4.14
N LYS A 80 15.88 9.50 -3.39
CA LYS A 80 17.06 8.75 -3.85
C LYS A 80 17.14 7.32 -3.32
N ALA A 81 16.10 6.79 -2.68
CA ALA A 81 16.11 5.42 -2.17
C ALA A 81 16.12 4.39 -3.33
N THR A 82 17.29 4.17 -3.90
CA THR A 82 17.67 3.05 -4.76
C THR A 82 17.74 1.78 -3.90
N VAL A 83 17.33 0.66 -4.46
CA VAL A 83 17.40 -0.68 -3.84
C VAL A 83 18.85 -1.08 -3.59
#